data_AF-A0A117LT88-F1
#
_entry.id   AF-A0A117LT88-F1
#
_cell.length_a   1.000
_cell.length_b   1.000
_cell.length_c   1.000
_cell.angle_alpha   90.00
_cell.angle_beta   90.00
_cell.angle_gamma   90.00
#
_symmetry.space_group_name_H-M   'P 1'
#
loop_
_entity.id
_entity.type
_entity.pdbx_description
1 polymer ?
#
loop_
_entity_poly.entity_id
_entity_poly.type
_entity_poly.pdbx_seq_one_letter_code
_entity_poly.pdbx_strand_id
1 'polypeptide(L)'
;VAAMTKTNMVGFVGGLPIPPVERFRYGYEAGIRVYEELHGKTISMLQGYTMDFNDPKKGKDLALAQFAEGADIVFHAAGACGNGVIEAAAEKGEGFFAVGVDVDQDYMAPGRVLTSSVKRVDMASYQAVMSIALGTFESGTKILGIKDEGVGISPMTYTKDVVGPVILSEVEFLRGLLKAGAFIVPDTQEKLDAFVVPEITLP
;
A
#
# COMPACT_ATOMS: atom_id res chain seq x y z
N VAL A 1 6.78 4.54 2.04
CA VAL A 1 7.62 3.85 1.02
C VAL A 1 8.57 4.82 0.34
N ALA A 2 8.06 5.85 -0.36
CA ALA A 2 8.88 6.88 -1.01
C ALA A 2 9.93 7.54 -0.08
N ALA A 3 9.58 7.77 1.19
CA ALA A 3 10.52 8.27 2.19
C ALA A 3 11.64 7.29 2.59
N MET A 4 11.47 6.00 2.33
CA MET A 4 12.36 4.92 2.79
C MET A 4 13.30 4.40 1.69
N THR A 5 12.94 4.54 0.42
CA THR A 5 13.79 4.10 -0.69
C THR A 5 15.13 4.84 -0.69
N LYS A 6 16.19 4.10 -0.97
CA LYS A 6 17.57 4.54 -1.14
C LYS A 6 17.97 4.60 -2.61
N THR A 7 17.28 3.87 -3.48
CA THR A 7 17.54 3.86 -4.92
C THR A 7 16.69 4.87 -5.70
N ASN A 8 15.67 5.46 -5.06
CA ASN A 8 14.60 6.23 -5.75
C ASN A 8 13.89 5.41 -6.83
N MET A 9 13.90 4.09 -6.71
CA MET A 9 13.15 3.18 -7.55
C MET A 9 12.40 2.21 -6.65
N VAL A 10 11.10 2.09 -6.88
CA VAL A 10 10.21 1.22 -6.10
C VAL A 10 9.41 0.34 -7.04
N GLY A 11 8.86 -0.74 -6.53
CA GLY A 11 8.08 -1.70 -7.31
C GLY A 11 6.63 -1.80 -6.85
N PHE A 12 5.77 -2.19 -7.79
CA PHE A 12 4.41 -2.64 -7.56
C PHE A 12 4.18 -3.99 -8.24
N VAL A 13 3.64 -4.95 -7.49
CA VAL A 13 3.24 -6.28 -7.98
C VAL A 13 1.75 -6.49 -7.74
N GLY A 14 0.94 -6.40 -8.79
CA GLY A 14 -0.49 -6.70 -8.75
C GLY A 14 -0.80 -8.16 -9.07
N GLY A 15 -1.97 -8.64 -8.66
CA GLY A 15 -2.48 -9.95 -9.08
C GLY A 15 -3.03 -9.93 -10.51
N LEU A 16 -4.30 -9.54 -10.63
CA LEU A 16 -4.97 -9.23 -11.89
C LEU A 16 -5.17 -7.71 -12.02
N PRO A 17 -5.10 -7.12 -13.23
CA PRO A 17 -5.39 -5.71 -13.47
C PRO A 17 -6.91 -5.44 -13.45
N ILE A 18 -7.53 -5.64 -12.28
CA ILE A 18 -8.95 -5.42 -12.01
C ILE A 18 -9.13 -4.18 -11.12
N PRO A 19 -10.32 -3.55 -11.10
CA PRO A 19 -10.51 -2.27 -10.42
C PRO A 19 -10.02 -2.22 -8.95
N PRO A 20 -10.21 -3.24 -8.10
CA PRO A 20 -9.66 -3.23 -6.75
C PRO A 20 -8.13 -3.18 -6.69
N VAL A 21 -7.44 -3.89 -7.57
CA VAL A 21 -5.97 -3.92 -7.63
C VAL A 21 -5.44 -2.60 -8.20
N GLU A 22 -6.08 -2.08 -9.24
CA GLU A 22 -5.70 -0.78 -9.82
C GLU A 22 -5.84 0.37 -8.82
N ARG A 23 -6.87 0.36 -7.96
CA ARG A 23 -7.00 1.38 -6.91
C ARG A 23 -5.84 1.38 -5.92
N PHE A 24 -5.26 0.22 -5.61
CA PHE A 24 -4.02 0.18 -4.82
C PHE A 24 -2.87 0.85 -5.54
N ARG A 25 -2.71 0.58 -6.84
CA ARG A 25 -1.66 1.21 -7.66
C ARG A 25 -1.85 2.72 -7.75
N TYR A 26 -3.07 3.20 -8.06
CA TYR A 26 -3.36 4.63 -8.17
C TYR A 26 -3.06 5.37 -6.87
N GLY A 27 -3.49 4.81 -5.73
CA GLY A 27 -3.20 5.40 -4.43
C GLY A 27 -1.72 5.39 -4.08
N TYR A 28 -1.01 4.33 -4.47
CA TYR A 28 0.43 4.21 -4.27
C TYR A 28 1.21 5.24 -5.09
N GLU A 29 0.89 5.37 -6.37
CA GLU A 29 1.50 6.36 -7.27
C GLU A 29 1.18 7.80 -6.85
N ALA A 30 -0.06 8.08 -6.45
CA ALA A 30 -0.42 9.39 -5.89
C ALA A 30 0.37 9.72 -4.62
N GLY A 31 0.56 8.73 -3.73
CA GLY A 31 1.39 8.90 -2.53
C GLY A 31 2.88 9.15 -2.85
N ILE A 32 3.41 8.54 -3.91
CA ILE A 32 4.76 8.83 -4.41
C ILE A 32 4.83 10.28 -4.90
N ARG A 33 3.90 10.71 -5.76
CA ARG A 33 3.84 12.09 -6.29
C ARG A 33 3.74 13.15 -5.20
N VAL A 34 2.92 12.89 -4.17
CA VAL A 34 2.83 13.79 -2.98
C VAL A 34 4.19 13.93 -2.30
N TYR A 35 4.92 12.82 -2.12
CA TYR A 35 6.23 12.86 -1.49
C TYR A 35 7.28 13.55 -2.38
N GLU A 36 7.25 13.32 -3.69
CA GLU A 36 8.12 14.00 -4.66
C GLU A 36 7.96 15.52 -4.59
N GLU A 37 6.73 16.03 -4.59
CA GLU A 37 6.43 17.46 -4.50
C GLU A 37 6.89 18.07 -3.17
N LEU A 38 6.61 17.38 -2.05
CA LEU A 38 6.97 17.85 -0.71
C LEU A 38 8.49 17.92 -0.48
N HIS A 39 9.24 16.99 -1.08
CA HIS A 39 10.66 16.79 -0.77
C HIS A 39 11.61 17.07 -1.95
N GLY A 40 11.09 17.54 -3.09
CA GLY A 40 11.88 17.82 -4.29
C GLY A 40 12.62 16.60 -4.83
N LYS A 41 11.98 15.42 -4.81
CA LYS A 41 12.54 14.14 -5.24
C LYS A 41 11.91 13.66 -6.53
N THR A 42 12.58 12.71 -7.18
CA THR A 42 12.04 11.97 -8.33
C THR A 42 12.21 10.49 -8.06
N ILE A 43 11.12 9.74 -8.10
CA ILE A 43 11.03 8.33 -7.74
C ILE A 43 10.37 7.59 -8.90
N SER A 44 11.08 6.61 -9.44
CA SER A 44 10.54 5.73 -10.50
C SER A 44 9.78 4.56 -9.88
N MET A 45 8.69 4.13 -10.52
CA MET A 45 7.93 2.96 -10.10
C MET A 45 7.93 1.90 -11.21
N LEU A 46 8.46 0.72 -10.91
CA LEU A 46 8.27 -0.49 -11.72
C LEU A 46 6.89 -1.10 -11.40
N GLN A 47 6.23 -1.64 -12.41
CA GLN A 47 4.90 -2.21 -12.29
C GLN A 47 4.84 -3.54 -13.02
N GLY A 48 4.25 -4.55 -12.39
CA GLY A 48 3.96 -5.84 -13.03
C GLY A 48 2.76 -6.55 -12.42
N TYR A 49 2.22 -7.52 -13.15
CA TYR A 49 1.09 -8.34 -12.72
C TYR A 49 1.41 -9.82 -12.86
N THR A 50 1.09 -10.59 -11.83
CA THR A 50 1.28 -12.05 -11.84
C THR A 50 0.27 -12.78 -12.71
N MET A 51 -0.81 -12.09 -13.11
CA MET A 51 -1.95 -12.67 -13.82
C MET A 51 -2.60 -13.84 -13.04
N ASP A 52 -2.48 -13.79 -11.71
CA ASP A 52 -2.86 -14.85 -10.77
C ASP A 52 -2.94 -14.26 -9.35
N PHE A 53 -3.70 -14.89 -8.45
CA PHE A 53 -3.72 -14.56 -7.02
C PHE A 53 -3.21 -15.68 -6.12
N ASN A 54 -2.97 -16.89 -6.67
CA ASN A 54 -2.76 -18.11 -5.90
C ASN A 54 -1.38 -18.76 -6.11
N ASP A 55 -0.51 -18.14 -6.91
CA ASP A 55 0.82 -18.66 -7.25
C ASP A 55 1.94 -17.78 -6.65
N PRO A 56 2.40 -18.07 -5.41
CA PRO A 56 3.52 -17.38 -4.78
C PRO A 56 4.77 -17.33 -5.66
N LYS A 57 5.03 -18.36 -6.49
CA LYS A 57 6.22 -18.39 -7.33
C LYS A 57 6.21 -17.23 -8.33
N LYS A 58 5.07 -16.95 -8.96
CA LYS A 58 4.93 -15.81 -9.89
C LYS A 58 5.20 -14.47 -9.20
N GLY A 59 4.69 -14.29 -7.98
CA GLY A 59 4.94 -13.08 -7.20
C GLY A 59 6.41 -12.92 -6.83
N LYS A 60 7.07 -14.02 -6.42
CA LYS A 60 8.51 -14.06 -6.11
C LYS A 60 9.36 -13.71 -7.33
N ASP A 61 9.13 -14.39 -8.47
CA ASP A 61 9.89 -14.18 -9.70
C ASP A 61 9.81 -12.71 -10.16
N LEU A 62 8.60 -12.12 -10.11
CA LEU A 62 8.38 -10.73 -10.53
C LEU A 62 9.03 -9.72 -9.55
N ALA A 63 8.94 -9.95 -8.24
CA ALA A 63 9.62 -9.11 -7.26
C ALA A 63 11.14 -9.17 -7.40
N LEU A 64 11.71 -10.37 -7.60
CA LEU A 64 13.14 -10.54 -7.85
C LEU A 64 13.60 -9.83 -9.12
N ALA A 65 12.77 -9.82 -10.17
CA ALA A 65 13.04 -9.04 -11.38
C ALA A 65 13.07 -7.54 -11.09
N GLN A 66 12.06 -7.00 -10.40
CA GLN A 66 12.03 -5.58 -10.01
C GLN A 66 13.22 -5.18 -9.12
N PHE A 67 13.59 -6.04 -8.16
CA PHE A 67 14.79 -5.82 -7.35
C PHE A 67 16.08 -5.85 -8.18
N ALA A 68 16.16 -6.69 -9.22
CA ALA A 68 17.30 -6.74 -10.13
C ALA A 68 17.37 -5.50 -11.05
N GLU A 69 16.22 -4.91 -11.38
CA GLU A 69 16.12 -3.66 -12.15
C GLU A 69 16.41 -2.40 -11.33
N GLY A 70 16.51 -2.52 -10.00
CA GLY A 70 16.97 -1.45 -9.12
C GLY A 70 15.95 -0.99 -8.08
N ALA A 71 14.76 -1.57 -8.04
CA ALA A 71 13.84 -1.33 -6.93
C ALA A 71 14.43 -1.86 -5.61
N ASP A 72 14.18 -1.16 -4.50
CA ASP A 72 14.57 -1.62 -3.16
C ASP A 72 13.35 -1.88 -2.25
N ILE A 73 12.17 -1.40 -2.64
CA ILE A 73 10.92 -1.65 -1.93
C ILE A 73 9.84 -2.04 -2.94
N VAL A 74 9.19 -3.19 -2.76
CA VAL A 74 8.10 -3.68 -3.63
C VAL A 74 6.80 -3.78 -2.85
N PHE A 75 5.77 -3.06 -3.29
CA PHE A 75 4.41 -3.17 -2.76
C PHE A 75 3.61 -4.21 -3.54
N HIS A 76 2.97 -5.15 -2.87
CA HIS A 76 2.10 -6.13 -3.53
C HIS A 76 0.62 -5.88 -3.27
N ALA A 77 -0.20 -6.13 -4.29
CA ALA A 77 -1.65 -6.23 -4.20
C ALA A 77 -2.09 -7.50 -4.97
N ALA A 78 -1.55 -8.64 -4.55
CA ALA A 78 -1.55 -9.87 -5.35
C ALA A 78 -2.04 -11.12 -4.60
N GLY A 79 -2.78 -10.98 -3.49
CA GLY A 79 -3.29 -12.13 -2.74
C GLY A 79 -2.16 -13.06 -2.28
N ALA A 80 -2.32 -14.38 -2.43
CA ALA A 80 -1.28 -15.35 -2.08
C ALA A 80 -0.03 -15.27 -2.95
N CYS A 81 -0.10 -14.74 -4.19
CA CYS A 81 1.12 -14.40 -4.95
C CYS A 81 2.01 -13.42 -4.18
N GLY A 82 1.41 -12.51 -3.42
CA GLY A 82 2.09 -11.54 -2.57
C GLY A 82 3.00 -12.15 -1.50
N ASN A 83 2.72 -13.38 -1.07
CA ASN A 83 3.59 -14.10 -0.14
C ASN A 83 4.98 -14.34 -0.75
N GLY A 84 5.05 -14.57 -2.07
CA GLY A 84 6.32 -14.69 -2.79
C GLY A 84 7.07 -13.37 -2.91
N VAL A 85 6.38 -12.22 -2.97
CA VAL A 85 7.02 -10.89 -2.92
C VAL A 85 7.71 -10.69 -1.57
N ILE A 86 7.04 -11.07 -0.48
CA ILE A 86 7.60 -11.01 0.88
C ILE A 86 8.80 -11.96 1.00
N GLU A 87 8.69 -13.18 0.47
CA GLU A 87 9.79 -14.15 0.42
C GLU A 87 10.99 -13.61 -0.36
N ALA A 88 10.76 -12.95 -1.51
CA ALA A 88 11.83 -12.33 -2.31
C ALA A 88 12.59 -11.26 -1.52
N ALA A 89 11.88 -10.39 -0.79
CA ALA A 89 12.51 -9.37 0.05
C ALA A 89 13.33 -10.02 1.20
N ALA A 90 12.80 -11.09 1.81
CA ALA A 90 13.51 -11.85 2.82
C ALA A 90 14.78 -12.50 2.28
N GLU A 91 14.71 -13.10 1.08
CA GLU A 91 15.85 -13.73 0.41
C GLU A 91 16.93 -12.71 0.02
N LYS A 92 16.54 -11.54 -0.47
CA LYS A 92 17.47 -10.46 -0.82
C LYS A 92 18.18 -9.88 0.42
N GLY A 93 17.48 -9.83 1.55
CA GLY A 93 18.08 -9.45 2.82
C GLY A 93 18.12 -7.93 3.04
N GLU A 94 19.27 -7.41 3.47
CA GLU A 94 19.39 -6.02 3.91
C GLU A 94 19.19 -4.99 2.78
N GLY A 95 18.44 -3.94 3.07
CA GLY A 95 18.10 -2.90 2.10
C GLY A 95 16.89 -3.20 1.23
N PHE A 96 16.38 -4.43 1.22
CA PHE A 96 15.23 -4.83 0.42
C PHE A 96 13.99 -5.04 1.28
N PHE A 97 12.87 -4.47 0.86
CA PHE A 97 11.62 -4.57 1.60
C PHE A 97 10.42 -4.94 0.72
N ALA A 98 9.47 -5.63 1.33
CA ALA A 98 8.12 -5.77 0.81
C ALA A 98 7.16 -4.82 1.55
N VAL A 99 6.07 -4.44 0.91
CA VAL A 99 4.90 -3.85 1.57
C VAL A 99 3.74 -4.82 1.42
N GLY A 100 3.17 -5.24 2.56
CA GLY A 100 2.05 -6.17 2.63
C GLY A 100 0.70 -5.55 2.26
N VAL A 101 -0.34 -6.37 2.19
CA VAL A 101 -1.71 -5.93 1.88
C VAL A 101 -2.77 -6.77 2.60
N ASP A 102 -3.97 -6.20 2.73
CA ASP A 102 -5.19 -6.73 3.33
C ASP A 102 -5.12 -6.93 4.84
N VAL A 103 -4.07 -7.58 5.35
CA VAL A 103 -3.84 -7.83 6.78
C VAL A 103 -2.47 -7.30 7.20
N ASP A 104 -2.20 -7.31 8.51
CA ASP A 104 -0.84 -7.13 9.02
C ASP A 104 -0.01 -8.36 8.65
N GLN A 105 0.94 -8.18 7.71
CA GLN A 105 1.87 -9.22 7.27
C GLN A 105 3.28 -9.02 7.84
N ASP A 106 3.47 -8.11 8.80
CA ASP A 106 4.80 -7.76 9.34
C ASP A 106 5.56 -9.00 9.86
N TYR A 107 4.82 -9.98 10.39
CA TYR A 107 5.34 -11.24 10.94
C TYR A 107 5.91 -12.21 9.89
N MET A 108 5.55 -12.07 8.61
CA MET A 108 5.91 -13.03 7.58
C MET A 108 7.40 -12.99 7.22
N ALA A 109 8.01 -11.81 7.31
CA ALA A 109 9.44 -11.62 7.18
C ALA A 109 9.87 -10.46 8.12
N PRO A 110 10.13 -10.75 9.40
CA PRO A 110 10.46 -9.74 10.39
C PRO A 110 11.61 -8.83 9.95
N GLY A 111 11.36 -7.52 9.95
CA GLY A 111 12.32 -6.50 9.54
C GLY A 111 12.45 -6.32 8.01
N ARG A 112 11.72 -7.10 7.20
CA ARG A 112 11.71 -7.04 5.72
C ARG A 112 10.34 -6.67 5.14
N VAL A 113 9.25 -6.84 5.89
CA VAL A 113 7.98 -6.18 5.57
C VAL A 113 8.01 -4.77 6.17
N LEU A 114 8.07 -3.75 5.32
CA LEU A 114 8.19 -2.35 5.76
C LEU A 114 6.94 -1.88 6.51
N THR A 115 5.78 -2.21 5.95
CA THR A 115 4.44 -2.04 6.53
C THR A 115 3.46 -2.86 5.69
N SER A 116 2.19 -2.91 6.07
CA SER A 116 1.12 -3.50 5.27
C SER A 116 -0.03 -2.52 5.06
N SER A 117 -0.56 -2.44 3.84
CA SER A 117 -1.80 -1.70 3.53
C SER A 117 -3.01 -2.53 3.93
N VAL A 118 -3.48 -2.33 5.16
CA VAL A 118 -4.53 -3.14 5.79
C VAL A 118 -5.90 -2.73 5.24
N LYS A 119 -6.74 -3.72 4.94
CA LYS A 119 -8.13 -3.56 4.50
C LYS A 119 -9.04 -4.40 5.38
N ARG A 120 -9.92 -3.73 6.14
CA ARG A 120 -10.77 -4.34 7.18
C ARG A 120 -12.01 -5.04 6.62
N VAL A 121 -11.79 -6.03 5.75
CA VAL A 121 -12.86 -6.89 5.20
C VAL A 121 -13.54 -7.69 6.32
N ASP A 122 -12.79 -8.05 7.36
CA ASP A 122 -13.29 -8.65 8.60
C ASP A 122 -14.36 -7.77 9.25
N MET A 123 -14.06 -6.48 9.44
CA MET A 123 -14.97 -5.51 10.04
C MET A 123 -16.19 -5.29 9.16
N ALA A 124 -16.00 -5.11 7.84
CA ALA A 124 -17.08 -4.91 6.89
C ALA A 124 -18.07 -6.10 6.89
N SER A 125 -17.53 -7.32 6.91
CA SER A 125 -18.34 -8.54 6.93
C SER A 125 -19.08 -8.70 8.25
N TYR A 126 -18.41 -8.45 9.37
CA TYR A 126 -19.02 -8.49 10.70
C TYR A 126 -20.17 -7.49 10.80
N GLN A 127 -19.97 -6.24 10.39
CA GLN A 127 -21.00 -5.20 10.41
C GLN A 127 -22.22 -5.58 9.55
N ALA A 128 -21.98 -6.15 8.35
CA ALA A 128 -23.07 -6.60 7.49
C ALA A 128 -23.91 -7.70 8.15
N VAL A 129 -23.27 -8.76 8.66
CA VAL A 129 -23.96 -9.87 9.34
C VAL A 129 -24.70 -9.39 10.59
N MET A 130 -24.06 -8.55 11.40
CA MET A 130 -24.68 -8.01 12.63
C MET A 130 -25.89 -7.14 12.32
N SER A 131 -25.86 -6.33 11.25
CA SER A 131 -27.02 -5.50 10.89
C SER A 131 -28.24 -6.34 10.54
N ILE A 132 -28.05 -7.50 9.90
CA ILE A 132 -29.14 -8.44 9.62
C ILE A 132 -29.65 -9.08 10.91
N ALA A 133 -28.74 -9.57 11.75
CA ALA A 133 -29.08 -10.23 13.02
C ALA A 133 -29.86 -9.29 13.96
N LEU A 134 -29.55 -7.99 13.93
CA LEU A 134 -30.20 -6.95 14.74
C LEU A 134 -31.46 -6.37 14.08
N GLY A 135 -31.81 -6.79 12.86
CA GLY A 135 -32.95 -6.24 12.11
C GLY A 135 -32.76 -4.79 11.66
N THR A 136 -31.53 -4.29 11.62
CA THR A 136 -31.15 -2.92 11.22
C THR A 136 -30.49 -2.86 9.84
N PHE A 137 -30.64 -3.91 9.04
CA PHE A 137 -30.05 -3.98 7.71
C PHE A 137 -30.61 -2.91 6.78
N GLU A 138 -29.71 -2.20 6.11
CA GLU A 138 -30.02 -1.21 5.07
C GLU A 138 -29.39 -1.67 3.76
N SER A 139 -30.22 -1.81 2.71
CA SER A 139 -29.74 -2.11 1.37
C SER A 139 -29.00 -0.94 0.76
N GLY A 140 -27.93 -1.19 0.01
CA GLY A 140 -27.17 -0.17 -0.71
C GLY A 140 -25.68 -0.40 -0.62
N THR A 141 -24.91 0.54 -1.17
CA THR A 141 -23.44 0.49 -1.12
C THR A 141 -22.94 1.25 0.10
N LYS A 142 -22.16 0.57 0.95
CA LYS A 142 -21.39 1.21 2.02
C LYS A 142 -19.93 1.27 1.60
N ILE A 143 -19.37 2.47 1.55
CA ILE A 143 -17.95 2.70 1.25
C ILE A 143 -17.24 2.87 2.59
N LEU A 144 -16.27 1.99 2.87
CA LEU A 144 -15.44 2.06 4.06
C LEU A 144 -14.05 2.55 3.65
N GLY A 145 -13.74 3.79 4.00
CA GLY A 145 -12.47 4.42 3.71
C GLY A 145 -11.64 4.62 4.97
N ILE A 146 -10.67 5.52 4.87
CA ILE A 146 -9.79 5.87 5.99
C ILE A 146 -10.53 6.59 7.12
N LYS A 147 -11.63 7.30 6.79
CA LYS A 147 -12.53 7.94 7.76
C LYS A 147 -13.24 6.92 8.65
N ASP A 148 -13.61 5.78 8.07
CA ASP A 148 -14.35 4.70 8.71
C ASP A 148 -13.44 3.64 9.34
N GLU A 149 -12.12 3.88 9.33
CA GLU A 149 -11.09 2.90 9.72
C GLU A 149 -11.17 1.59 8.92
N GLY A 150 -11.78 1.63 7.73
CA GLY A 150 -11.90 0.50 6.82
C GLY A 150 -10.58 0.13 6.13
N VAL A 151 -9.64 1.08 6.09
CA VAL A 151 -8.27 0.89 5.59
C VAL A 151 -7.26 1.59 6.50
N GLY A 152 -6.03 1.11 6.49
CA GLY A 152 -4.94 1.67 7.29
C GLY A 152 -3.58 1.08 6.93
N ILE A 153 -2.59 1.35 7.78
CA ILE A 153 -1.26 0.76 7.70
C ILE A 153 -1.00 -0.10 8.93
N SER A 154 -0.19 -1.15 8.79
CA SER A 154 0.21 -1.99 9.92
C SER A 154 1.01 -1.21 10.96
N PRO A 155 1.13 -1.72 12.21
CA PRO A 155 1.92 -1.08 13.26
C PRO A 155 3.42 -0.96 12.96
N MET A 156 3.92 -1.62 11.91
CA MET A 156 5.35 -1.71 11.56
C MET A 156 6.14 -2.42 12.67
N THR A 157 5.63 -3.53 13.18
CA THR A 157 6.10 -4.21 14.41
C THR A 157 7.62 -4.39 14.46
N TYR A 158 8.26 -4.63 13.31
CA TYR A 158 9.71 -4.89 13.21
C TYR A 158 10.50 -3.80 12.46
N THR A 159 9.84 -2.77 11.97
CA THR A 159 10.42 -1.76 11.07
C THR A 159 10.15 -0.34 11.51
N LYS A 160 9.30 -0.12 12.52
CA LYS A 160 8.90 1.21 13.02
C LYS A 160 10.10 2.08 13.40
N ASP A 161 11.08 1.50 14.08
CA ASP A 161 12.29 2.21 14.51
C ASP A 161 13.18 2.59 13.30
N VAL A 162 13.21 1.72 12.27
CA VAL A 162 13.94 1.98 11.02
C VAL A 162 13.27 3.07 10.20
N VAL A 163 11.93 3.13 10.20
CA VAL A 163 11.15 4.21 9.57
C VAL A 163 11.38 5.54 10.31
N GLY A 164 11.43 5.48 11.64
CA GLY A 164 11.78 6.64 12.46
C GLY A 164 10.64 7.66 12.63
N PRO A 165 10.73 8.49 13.67
CA PRO A 165 9.62 9.33 14.13
C PRO A 165 9.24 10.45 13.14
N VAL A 166 10.19 10.98 12.37
CA VAL A 166 9.93 12.07 11.40
C VAL A 166 9.00 11.57 10.30
N ILE A 167 9.33 10.45 9.67
CA ILE A 167 8.52 9.85 8.61
C ILE A 167 7.14 9.43 9.15
N LEU A 168 7.08 8.85 10.36
CA LEU A 168 5.82 8.49 10.99
C LEU A 168 4.93 9.71 11.26
N SER A 169 5.51 10.83 11.68
CA SER A 169 4.78 12.09 11.91
C SER A 169 4.25 12.66 10.60
N GLU A 170 5.04 12.66 9.52
CA GLU A 170 4.57 13.09 8.19
C GLU A 170 3.42 12.22 7.70
N VAL A 171 3.54 10.89 7.82
CA VAL A 171 2.48 9.95 7.43
C VAL A 171 1.19 10.20 8.23
N GLU A 172 1.29 10.42 9.54
CA GLU A 172 0.11 10.72 10.37
C GLU A 172 -0.53 12.06 10.01
N PHE A 173 0.28 13.08 9.71
CA PHE A 173 -0.20 14.37 9.25
C PHE A 173 -0.97 14.25 7.91
N LEU A 174 -0.38 13.59 6.92
CA LEU A 174 -1.02 13.33 5.62
C LEU A 174 -2.30 12.49 5.78
N ARG A 175 -2.28 11.52 6.70
CA ARG A 175 -3.47 10.74 7.08
C ARG A 175 -4.58 11.64 7.63
N GLY A 176 -4.23 12.60 8.48
CA GLY A 176 -5.15 13.61 9.01
C GLY A 176 -5.78 14.45 7.91
N LEU A 177 -4.97 14.93 6.94
CA LEU A 177 -5.47 15.67 5.78
C LEU A 177 -6.43 14.86 4.90
N LEU A 178 -6.12 13.58 4.66
CA LEU A 178 -7.01 12.66 3.94
C LEU A 178 -8.33 12.45 4.69
N LYS A 179 -8.28 12.27 6.01
CA LYS A 179 -9.48 12.18 6.86
C LYS A 179 -10.28 13.48 6.88
N ALA A 180 -9.63 14.64 6.76
CA ALA A 180 -10.32 15.92 6.63
C ALA A 180 -10.91 16.15 5.22
N GLY A 181 -10.48 15.37 4.22
CA GLY A 181 -10.89 15.54 2.83
C GLY A 181 -10.16 16.67 2.11
N ALA A 182 -8.96 17.05 2.60
CA ALA A 182 -8.15 18.12 2.01
C ALA A 182 -7.71 17.80 0.57
N PHE A 183 -7.61 16.50 0.23
CA PHE A 183 -7.43 16.05 -1.15
C PHE A 183 -8.02 14.65 -1.35
N ILE A 184 -8.29 14.35 -2.62
CA ILE A 184 -8.94 13.11 -3.04
C ILE A 184 -7.91 12.24 -3.72
N VAL A 185 -7.73 11.02 -3.20
CA VAL A 185 -6.88 10.01 -3.81
C VAL A 185 -7.55 9.51 -5.09
N PRO A 186 -6.84 9.46 -6.24
CA PRO A 186 -7.41 8.98 -7.49
C PRO A 186 -7.77 7.50 -7.42
N ASP A 187 -8.92 7.13 -7.99
CA ASP A 187 -9.43 5.76 -8.02
C ASP A 187 -9.62 5.20 -9.44
N THR A 188 -9.19 5.97 -10.45
CA THR A 188 -9.13 5.59 -11.87
C THR A 188 -7.84 6.14 -12.50
N GLN A 189 -7.41 5.59 -13.63
CA GLN A 189 -6.25 6.10 -14.37
C GLN A 189 -6.45 7.56 -14.80
N GLU A 190 -7.62 7.90 -15.34
CA GLU A 190 -7.95 9.27 -15.75
C GLU A 190 -7.79 10.27 -14.59
N LYS A 191 -8.25 9.92 -13.40
CA LYS A 191 -8.10 10.78 -12.21
C LYS A 191 -6.67 10.84 -11.72
N LEU A 192 -5.90 9.76 -11.86
CA LEU A 192 -4.47 9.76 -11.53
C LEU A 192 -3.69 10.65 -12.50
N ASP A 193 -3.99 10.61 -13.80
CA ASP A 193 -3.36 11.46 -14.80
C ASP A 193 -3.68 12.94 -14.56
N ALA A 194 -4.91 13.22 -14.13
CA ALA A 194 -5.36 14.56 -13.73
C ALA A 194 -4.99 14.93 -12.28
N PHE A 195 -4.32 14.06 -11.52
CA PHE A 195 -4.04 14.30 -10.11
C PHE A 195 -2.96 15.37 -9.96
N VAL A 196 -3.36 16.51 -9.41
CA VAL A 196 -2.47 17.58 -8.99
C VAL A 196 -2.26 17.46 -7.48
N VAL A 197 -0.99 17.42 -7.07
CA VAL A 197 -0.64 17.40 -5.66
C VAL A 197 -1.13 18.72 -5.04
N PRO A 198 -1.97 18.67 -3.98
CA PRO A 198 -2.39 19.88 -3.30
C PRO A 198 -1.20 20.56 -2.62
N GLU A 199 -1.28 21.88 -2.46
CA GLU A 199 -0.28 22.61 -1.68
C GLU A 199 -0.36 22.16 -0.21
N ILE A 200 0.68 21.45 0.24
CA ILE A 200 0.79 20.91 1.60
C ILE A 200 2.04 21.50 2.24
N THR A 201 1.88 22.10 3.42
CA THR A 201 3.00 22.50 4.28
C THR A 201 3.10 21.52 5.44
N LEU A 202 4.21 20.80 5.54
CA LEU A 202 4.50 19.94 6.68
C LEU A 202 4.73 20.80 7.94
N PRO A 203 4.33 20.32 9.13
CA PRO A 203 4.52 21.03 10.40
C PRO A 203 5.98 21.15 10.81
#